data_AF-A0A843M2Q7-F1
#
_entry.id   AF-A0A843M2Q7-F1
#
_cell.length_a   1.000
_cell.length_b   1.000
_cell.length_c   1.000
_cell.angle_alpha   90.00
_cell.angle_beta   90.00
_cell.angle_gamma   90.00
#
_symmetry.space_group_name_H-M   'P 1'
#
loop_
_entity.id
_entity.type
_entity.pdbx_description
1 polymer ?
#
loop_
_entity_poly.entity_id
_entity_poly.type
_entity_poly.pdbx_seq_one_letter_code
_entity_poly.pdbx_strand_id
1 'polypeptide(L)' 'MEEGDLEKVTLRLPTRHIRALDFLVQVDDFPSRSEAIRAAIRDFIYARVDLVTDKMKKMEEAERVLAEMEAYEERYLRK' A
#
# COMPACT_ATOMS: atom_id res chain seq x y z
N MET A 1 -12.05 -20.05 3.22
CA MET A 1 -11.14 -19.18 4.00
C MET A 1 -11.07 -19.81 5.38
N GLU A 2 -9.92 -20.35 5.75
CA GLU A 2 -9.74 -21.02 7.04
C GLU A 2 -9.99 -20.01 8.17
N GLU A 3 -10.74 -20.42 9.20
CA GLU A 3 -11.08 -19.56 10.36
C GLU A 3 -9.85 -19.10 11.17
N GLY A 4 -8.64 -19.53 10.79
CA GLY A 4 -7.37 -19.15 11.42
C GLY A 4 -6.80 -17.79 11.02
N ASP A 5 -7.32 -17.15 9.96
CA ASP A 5 -6.71 -15.93 9.37
C ASP A 5 -7.42 -14.61 9.77
N LEU A 6 -8.39 -14.66 10.69
CA LEU A 6 -9.17 -13.49 11.10
C LEU A 6 -8.95 -13.16 12.58
N GLU A 7 -8.38 -11.99 12.86
CA GLU A 7 -8.20 -11.47 14.21
C GLU A 7 -9.25 -10.38 14.54
N LYS A 8 -9.87 -10.46 15.72
CA LYS A 8 -10.84 -9.47 16.18
C LYS A 8 -10.13 -8.26 16.79
N VAL A 9 -10.28 -7.11 16.16
CA VAL A 9 -9.70 -5.84 16.62
C VAL A 9 -10.78 -4.92 17.19
N THR A 10 -10.50 -4.24 18.30
CA THR A 10 -11.37 -3.18 18.86
C THR A 10 -10.74 -1.81 18.63
N LEU A 11 -11.46 -0.91 17.95
CA LEU A 11 -10.96 0.41 17.55
C LEU A 11 -11.93 1.51 18.00
N ARG A 12 -11.39 2.70 18.26
CA ARG A 12 -12.19 3.92 18.48
C ARG A 12 -12.16 4.76 17.20
N LEU A 13 -13.31 4.92 16.57
CA LEU A 13 -13.47 5.72 15.35
C LEU A 13 -14.36 6.94 15.63
N PRO A 14 -14.12 8.08 14.95
CA PRO A 14 -15.05 9.20 14.99
C PRO A 14 -16.46 8.78 14.62
N THR A 15 -17.47 9.24 15.37
CA THR A 15 -18.88 8.90 15.15
C THR A 15 -19.35 9.23 13.73
N ARG A 16 -18.79 10.29 13.12
CA ARG A 16 -19.08 10.67 11.73
C ARG A 16 -18.70 9.58 10.73
N HIS A 17 -17.60 8.85 10.95
CA HIS A 17 -17.17 7.77 10.06
C HIS A 17 -18.05 6.53 10.24
N ILE A 18 -18.47 6.23 11.48
CA ILE A 18 -19.41 5.13 11.73
C ILE A 18 -20.73 5.37 10.99
N ARG A 19 -21.26 6.60 11.03
CA ARG A 19 -22.47 6.97 10.28
C ARG A 19 -22.30 6.85 8.77
N ALA A 20 -21.13 7.25 8.24
CA ALA A 20 -20.84 7.08 6.82
C ALA A 20 -20.76 5.60 6.42
N LEU A 21 -20.13 4.75 7.24
CA LEU A 21 -20.10 3.30 7.04
C LEU A 21 -21.50 2.69 7.10
N ASP A 22 -22.33 3.13 8.04
CA ASP A 22 -23.73 2.69 8.13
C ASP A 22 -24.50 3.03 6.86
N PHE A 23 -24.30 4.23 6.31
CA PHE A 23 -24.91 4.64 5.04
C PHE A 23 -24.47 3.74 3.86
N LEU A 24 -23.18 3.42 3.76
CA LEU A 24 -22.67 2.53 2.70
C LEU A 24 -23.28 1.12 2.77
N VAL A 25 -23.53 0.63 3.98
CA VAL A 25 -24.24 -0.65 4.16
C VAL A 25 -25.73 -0.52 3.80
N GLN A 26 -26.37 0.61 4.15
CA GLN A 26 -27.79 0.85 3.87
C GLN A 26 -28.11 0.95 2.38
N VAL A 27 -27.16 1.42 1.56
CA VAL A 27 -27.32 1.50 0.10
C VAL A 27 -26.89 0.22 -0.62
N ASP A 28 -26.68 -0.87 0.12
CA ASP A 28 -26.21 -2.18 -0.37
C ASP A 28 -24.87 -2.16 -1.11
N ASP A 29 -24.04 -1.13 -0.90
CA ASP A 29 -22.68 -1.05 -1.47
C ASP A 29 -21.74 -2.03 -0.75
N PHE A 30 -21.96 -2.25 0.55
CA PHE A 30 -21.24 -3.26 1.32
C PHE A 30 -22.19 -4.13 2.17
N PRO A 31 -21.90 -5.44 2.31
CA PRO A 31 -22.76 -6.35 3.07
C PRO A 31 -22.69 -6.13 4.58
N SER A 32 -21.63 -5.48 5.10
CA SER A 32 -21.51 -5.14 6.51
C SER A 32 -20.47 -4.04 6.74
N ARG A 33 -20.54 -3.39 7.90
CA ARG A 33 -19.51 -2.44 8.34
C ARG A 33 -18.11 -3.06 8.36
N SER A 34 -18.01 -4.30 8.82
CA SER A 34 -16.74 -5.03 8.89
C SER A 34 -16.16 -5.27 7.50
N GLU A 35 -17.00 -5.53 6.49
CA GLU A 35 -16.52 -5.71 5.12
C GLU A 35 -16.06 -4.39 4.50
N ALA A 36 -16.82 -3.31 4.68
CA ALA A 36 -16.41 -1.98 4.24
C ALA A 36 -15.06 -1.57 4.84
N ILE A 37 -14.84 -1.85 6.12
CA ILE A 37 -13.55 -1.60 6.79
C ILE A 37 -12.44 -2.49 6.22
N ARG A 38 -12.70 -3.79 5.99
CA ARG A 38 -11.72 -4.71 5.39
C ARG A 38 -11.31 -4.27 3.99
N ALA A 39 -12.26 -3.85 3.15
CA ALA A 39 -11.99 -3.33 1.81
C ALA A 39 -11.10 -2.08 1.89
N ALA A 40 -11.46 -1.11 2.73
CA ALA A 40 -10.67 0.11 2.91
C ALA A 40 -9.24 -0.17 3.39
N ILE A 41 -9.04 -1.13 4.32
CA ILE A 41 -7.72 -1.53 4.79
C ILE A 41 -6.92 -2.19 3.67
N ARG A 42 -7.54 -3.10 2.90
CA ARG A 42 -6.90 -3.80 1.79
C ARG A 42 -6.40 -2.81 0.74
N ASP A 43 -7.26 -1.89 0.31
CA ASP A 43 -6.94 -0.87 -0.68
C ASP A 43 -5.83 0.06 -0.19
N PHE A 44 -5.87 0.45 1.10
CA PHE A 44 -4.83 1.25 1.71
C PHE A 44 -3.47 0.53 1.75
N ILE A 45 -3.46 -0.76 2.08
CA ILE A 45 -2.23 -1.57 2.11
C ILE A 45 -1.65 -1.67 0.70
N TYR A 46 -2.45 -2.05 -0.31
CA TYR A 46 -1.97 -2.17 -1.69
C TYR A 46 -1.43 -0.85 -2.22
N ALA A 47 -2.17 0.25 -2.06
CA ALA A 47 -1.72 1.56 -2.48
C ALA A 47 -0.38 1.97 -1.82
N ARG A 48 -0.14 1.56 -0.57
CA ARG A 48 1.11 1.83 0.13
C ARG A 48 2.25 0.92 -0.32
N VAL A 49 1.97 -0.37 -0.53
CA VAL A 49 2.97 -1.35 -1.00
C VAL A 49 3.44 -0.99 -2.40
N ASP A 50 2.55 -0.60 -3.29
CA ASP A 50 2.89 -0.18 -4.66
C ASP A 50 3.80 1.06 -4.63
N LEU A 51 3.47 2.05 -3.79
CA LEU A 51 4.31 3.24 -3.63
C LEU A 51 5.73 2.91 -3.14
N VAL A 52 5.84 1.97 -2.20
CA VAL A 52 7.15 1.57 -1.64
C VAL A 52 7.95 0.78 -2.67
N THR A 53 7.33 -0.18 -3.34
CA THR A 53 8.00 -1.01 -4.34
C THR A 53 8.45 -0.20 -5.55
N ASP A 54 7.63 0.72 -6.05
CA ASP A 54 8.01 1.64 -7.14
C ASP A 54 9.16 2.57 -6.74
N LYS A 55 9.16 3.05 -5.48
CA LYS A 55 10.25 3.88 -4.99
C LYS A 55 11.55 3.09 -4.87
N MET A 56 11.49 1.85 -4.40
CA MET A 56 12.66 0.97 -4.30
C MET A 56 13.22 0.64 -5.68
N LYS A 57 12.38 0.29 -6.66
CA LYS A 57 12.82 0.04 -8.05
C LYS A 57 13.53 1.25 -8.65
N LYS A 58 12.97 2.45 -8.51
CA LYS A 58 13.61 3.69 -9.01
C LYS A 58 14.95 3.97 -8.34
N MET A 59 15.09 3.66 -7.06
CA MET A 59 16.36 3.81 -6.36
C MET A 59 17.41 2.80 -6.87
N GLU A 60 17.02 1.54 -7.04
CA GLU A 60 17.89 0.49 -7.57
C GLU A 60 18.33 0.78 -9.02
N GLU A 61 17.41 1.25 -9.87
CA GLU A 61 17.72 1.70 -11.23
C GLU A 61 18.70 2.89 -11.24
N ALA A 62 18.47 3.89 -10.39
CA ALA A 62 19.37 5.03 -10.28
C ALA A 62 20.78 4.64 -9.81
N GLU A 63 20.87 3.75 -8.81
CA GLU A 63 22.14 3.22 -8.32
C GLU A 63 22.88 2.44 -9.40
N ARG A 64 22.16 1.63 -10.19
CA ARG A 64 22.72 0.90 -11.33
C ARG A 64 23.26 1.82 -12.41
N VAL A 65 22.49 2.85 -12.78
CA VAL A 65 22.92 3.84 -13.78
C VAL A 65 24.16 4.59 -13.32
N LEU A 66 24.20 5.01 -12.04
CA LEU A 66 25.37 5.66 -11.46
C LEU A 66 26.61 4.75 -11.50
N ALA A 67 26.47 3.49 -11.11
CA ALA A 67 27.57 2.52 -11.17
C ALA A 67 28.08 2.28 -12.61
N GLU A 68 27.17 2.23 -13.59
CA GLU A 68 27.53 2.13 -15.01
C GLU A 68 28.28 3.39 -15.51
N MET A 69 27.85 4.57 -15.08
CA MET A 69 28.52 5.84 -15.40
C MET A 69 29.92 5.90 -14.78
N GLU A 70 30.08 5.58 -13.50
CA GLU A 70 31.38 5.53 -12.82
C GLU A 70 32.34 4.55 -13.49
N ALA A 71 31.86 3.35 -13.84
CA ALA A 71 32.67 2.35 -14.54
C ALA A 71 33.08 2.81 -15.96
N TYR A 72 32.22 3.56 -16.64
CA TYR A 72 32.54 4.17 -17.93
C TYR A 72 33.59 5.27 -17.79
N GLU A 73 33.44 6.18 -16.82
CA GLU A 73 34.42 7.23 -16.53
C GLU A 73 35.79 6.64 -16.20
N GLU A 74 35.84 5.62 -15.34
CA GLU A 74 37.11 4.98 -14.96
C GLU A 74 37.78 4.30 -16.16
N ARG A 75 37.01 3.66 -17.05
CA ARG A 75 37.54 2.95 -18.22
C ARG A 75 38.04 3.90 -19.32
N TYR A 76 37.48 5.10 -19.45
CA TYR A 76 37.71 5.96 -20.62
C TYR A 76 38.30 7.35 -20.33
N LEU A 77 38.06 7.93 -19.15
CA LEU A 77 38.59 9.24 -18.76
C LEU A 77 39.85 9.18 -17.89
N ARG A 78 40.15 8.02 -17.29
CA ARG A 78 41.37 7.83 -16.50
C ARG A 78 42.48 7.23 -17.36
N LYS A 79 43.01 8.04 -18.29
CA LYS A 79 44.23 7.76 -19.07
C LYS A 79 45.21 8.91 -18.87
#